data_AF-A0A497BCI5-F1
#
_entry.id   AF-A0A497BCI5-F1
#
_cell.length_a   1.000
_cell.length_b   1.000
_cell.length_c   1.000
_cell.angle_alpha   90.00
_cell.angle_beta   90.00
_cell.angle_gamma   90.00
#
_symmetry.space_group_name_H-M   'P 1'
#
loop_
_entity.id
_entity.type
_entity.pdbx_description
1 polymer ?
#
loop_
_entity_poly.entity_id
_entity_poly.type
_entity_poly.pdbx_seq_one_letter_code
_entity_poly.pdbx_strand_id
1 'polypeptide(L)'
;MAQSTAQYTQRVQTMFTPQQYELLREYAAESQKPLSVIVRETVAQYLLDKLEQRRKQKALQRLCSGDAPVSDWPDMERQIETMWEETEWTPASL
;
A
#
# COMPACT_ATOMS: atom_id res chain seq x y z
N MET A 1 1.44 13.17 13.30
CA MET A 1 1.28 11.89 12.59
C MET A 1 1.79 10.79 13.52
N ALA A 2 0.90 9.95 14.04
CA ALA A 2 1.31 8.89 14.95
C ALA A 2 2.06 7.81 14.15
N GLN A 3 3.35 7.65 14.39
CA GLN A 3 4.08 6.48 13.94
C GLN A 3 3.49 5.27 14.65
N SER A 4 2.67 4.49 13.93
CA SER A 4 2.35 3.13 14.33
C SER A 4 3.69 2.40 14.50
N THR A 5 4.04 2.05 15.73
CA THR A 5 5.16 1.14 16.00
C THR A 5 4.79 -0.19 15.39
N ALA A 6 5.24 -0.42 14.16
CA ALA A 6 4.97 -1.64 13.40
C ALA A 6 5.44 -2.85 14.21
N GLN A 7 4.48 -3.59 14.77
CA GLN A 7 4.76 -4.78 15.57
C GLN A 7 5.13 -5.92 14.63
N TYR A 8 6.37 -6.39 14.70
CA TYR A 8 6.84 -7.53 13.90
C TYR A 8 6.31 -8.84 14.49
N THR A 9 5.28 -9.42 13.87
CA THR A 9 4.58 -10.60 14.41
C THR A 9 4.97 -11.92 13.76
N GLN A 10 5.61 -11.90 12.59
CA GLN A 10 5.92 -13.10 11.79
C GLN A 10 7.43 -13.29 11.65
N ARG A 11 7.90 -14.53 11.83
CA ARG A 11 9.31 -14.91 11.64
C ARG A 11 9.45 -15.75 10.36
N VAL A 12 10.34 -15.32 9.48
CA VAL A 12 10.76 -16.07 8.29
C VAL A 12 12.23 -16.44 8.47
N GLN A 13 12.60 -17.69 8.19
CA GLN A 13 13.98 -18.16 8.18
C GLN A 13 14.38 -18.52 6.75
N THR A 14 15.55 -18.06 6.32
CA THR A 14 16.15 -18.38 5.02
C THR A 14 17.66 -18.44 5.18
N MET A 15 18.31 -19.25 4.35
CA MET A 15 19.76 -19.45 4.39
C MET A 15 20.43 -18.60 3.31
N PHE A 16 21.48 -17.90 3.69
CA PHE A 16 22.39 -17.22 2.77
C PHE A 16 23.63 -18.09 2.53
N THR A 17 24.31 -17.86 1.40
CA THR A 17 25.66 -18.40 1.25
C THR A 17 26.61 -17.72 2.25
N PRO A 18 27.74 -18.36 2.63
CA PRO A 18 28.71 -17.75 3.54
C PRO A 18 29.16 -16.36 3.06
N GLN A 19 29.45 -16.23 1.77
CA GLN A 19 29.86 -14.96 1.17
C GLN A 19 28.76 -13.88 1.28
N GLN A 20 27.50 -14.23 1.01
CA GLN A 20 26.39 -13.29 1.15
C GLN A 20 26.22 -12.84 2.59
N TYR A 21 26.36 -13.75 3.54
CA TYR A 21 26.25 -13.44 4.96
C TYR A 21 27.36 -12.49 5.42
N GLU A 22 28.61 -12.72 5.04
CA GLU A 22 29.72 -11.84 5.41
C GLU A 22 29.55 -10.44 4.82
N LEU A 23 29.21 -10.32 3.53
CA LEU A 23 28.95 -9.02 2.92
C LEU A 23 27.79 -8.26 3.60
N LEU A 24 26.72 -8.97 3.98
CA LEU A 24 25.60 -8.36 4.72
C LEU A 24 26.02 -7.93 6.13
N ARG A 25 26.92 -8.68 6.78
CA ARG A 25 27.47 -8.32 8.10
C ARG A 25 28.35 -7.09 8.05
N GLU A 26 29.25 -7.01 7.06
CA GLU A 26 30.09 -5.84 6.81
C GLU A 26 29.22 -4.60 6.60
N TYR A 27 28.25 -4.68 5.68
CA TYR A 27 27.33 -3.59 5.40
C TYR A 27 26.50 -3.17 6.63
N ALA A 28 26.04 -4.13 7.43
CA ALA A 28 25.31 -3.85 8.68
C ALA A 28 26.19 -3.12 9.71
N ALA A 29 27.48 -3.48 9.80
CA ALA A 29 28.44 -2.81 10.67
C ALA A 29 28.73 -1.38 10.20
N GLU A 30 28.99 -1.18 8.90
CA GLU A 30 29.21 0.14 8.29
C GLU A 30 27.98 1.05 8.45
N SER A 31 26.79 0.50 8.26
CA SER A 31 25.52 1.23 8.37
C SER A 31 25.04 1.42 9.81
N GLN A 32 25.74 0.85 10.80
CA GLN A 32 25.35 0.84 12.22
C GLN A 32 23.90 0.36 12.46
N LYS A 33 23.46 -0.63 11.66
CA LYS A 33 22.10 -1.17 11.71
C LYS A 33 22.14 -2.67 11.99
N PRO A 34 21.20 -3.20 12.79
CA PRO A 34 21.05 -4.65 12.91
C PRO A 34 20.77 -5.30 11.55
N LEU A 35 21.34 -6.49 11.31
CA LEU A 35 21.13 -7.26 10.08
C LEU A 35 19.64 -7.40 9.71
N SER A 36 18.79 -7.58 10.72
CA SER A 36 17.34 -7.71 10.52
C SER A 36 16.69 -6.43 9.96
N VAL A 37 17.22 -5.25 10.31
CA VAL A 37 16.77 -3.96 9.74
C VAL A 37 17.17 -3.89 8.28
N ILE A 38 18.43 -4.22 7.97
CA ILE A 38 18.93 -4.25 6.58
C ILE A 38 18.08 -5.15 5.70
N VAL A 39 17.84 -6.39 6.14
CA VAL A 39 17.01 -7.34 5.37
C VAL A 39 15.60 -6.79 5.14
N ARG A 40 14.98 -6.19 6.15
CA ARG A 40 13.63 -5.61 6.02
C ARG A 40 13.59 -4.42 5.07
N GLU A 41 14.54 -3.50 5.16
CA GLU A 41 14.64 -2.35 4.27
C GLU A 41 14.82 -2.79 2.81
N THR A 42 15.74 -3.74 2.58
CA THR A 42 15.97 -4.31 1.24
C THR A 42 14.72 -4.99 0.69
N VAL A 43 14.02 -5.80 1.49
CA VAL A 43 12.77 -6.44 1.06
C VAL A 43 11.70 -5.41 0.72
N ALA A 44 11.54 -4.37 1.53
CA ALA A 44 10.57 -3.31 1.28
C ALA A 44 10.83 -2.62 -0.07
N GLN A 45 12.05 -2.11 -0.25
CA GLN A 45 12.42 -1.33 -1.43
C GLN A 45 12.44 -2.15 -2.72
N TYR A 46 12.99 -3.37 -2.69
CA TYR A 46 13.19 -4.16 -3.90
C TYR A 46 11.98 -4.99 -4.30
N LEU A 47 11.16 -5.44 -3.34
CA LEU A 47 10.05 -6.36 -3.58
C LEU A 47 8.69 -5.72 -3.33
N LEU A 48 8.48 -5.12 -2.15
CA LEU A 48 7.14 -4.67 -1.74
C LEU A 48 6.68 -3.44 -2.52
N ASP A 49 7.52 -2.42 -2.65
CA ASP A 49 7.18 -1.19 -3.39
C ASP A 49 6.84 -1.51 -4.85
N LYS A 50 7.61 -2.42 -5.48
CA LYS A 50 7.34 -2.88 -6.85
C LYS A 50 6.03 -3.66 -6.94
N LEU A 51 5.73 -4.49 -5.95
CA LEU A 51 4.49 -5.26 -5.92
C LEU A 51 3.27 -4.34 -5.77
N GLU A 52 3.34 -3.36 -4.88
CA GLU A 52 2.30 -2.35 -4.73
C GLU A 52 2.10 -1.54 -6.00
N GLN A 53 3.18 -1.09 -6.63
CA GLN A 53 3.09 -0.33 -7.87
C GLN A 53 2.43 -1.14 -8.99
N ARG A 54 2.77 -2.43 -9.12
CA ARG A 54 2.10 -3.34 -10.08
C ARG A 54 0.62 -3.52 -9.77
N ARG A 55 0.24 -3.58 -8.49
CA ARG A 55 -1.17 -3.67 -8.09
C ARG A 55 -1.94 -2.40 -8.45
N LYS A 56 -1.35 -1.22 -8.19
CA LYS A 56 -1.92 0.09 -8.58
C LYS A 56 -2.10 0.18 -10.10
N GLN A 57 -1.08 -0.21 -10.87
CA GLN A 57 -1.17 -0.23 -12.34
C GLN A 57 -2.27 -1.15 -12.84
N LYS A 58 -2.42 -2.35 -12.28
CA LYS A 58 -3.52 -3.27 -12.64
C LYS A 58 -4.89 -2.70 -12.28
N ALA A 59 -5.02 -2.04 -11.13
CA ALA A 59 -6.27 -1.39 -10.74
C ALA A 59 -6.63 -0.25 -11.69
N LEU A 60 -5.66 0.60 -12.04
CA LEU A 60 -5.83 1.66 -13.03
C LEU A 60 -6.23 1.10 -14.39
N GLN A 61 -5.55 0.05 -14.87
CA GLN A 61 -5.88 -0.59 -16.13
C GLN A 61 -7.32 -1.10 -16.12
N ARG A 62 -7.78 -1.73 -15.03
CA ARG A 62 -9.16 -2.19 -14.88
C ARG A 62 -10.15 -1.03 -14.94
N LEU A 63 -9.86 0.09 -14.26
CA LEU A 63 -10.70 1.29 -14.30
C LEU A 63 -10.80 1.86 -15.72
N CYS A 64 -9.66 1.99 -16.41
CA CYS A 64 -9.63 2.54 -17.78
C CYS A 64 -10.17 1.58 -18.84
N SER A 65 -10.10 0.27 -18.61
CA SER A 65 -10.66 -0.74 -19.53
C SER A 65 -12.16 -0.96 -19.34
N GLY A 66 -12.72 -0.44 -18.25
CA GLY A 66 -14.15 -0.46 -18.05
C GLY A 66 -14.81 0.52 -19.01
N ASP A 67 -15.71 0.01 -19.85
CA ASP A 67 -16.65 0.83 -20.61
C ASP A 67 -17.74 1.28 -19.62
N ALA A 68 -17.36 2.17 -18.69
CA ALA A 68 -18.33 2.74 -17.78
C ALA A 68 -19.29 3.59 -18.63
N PRO A 69 -20.60 3.35 -18.58
CA PRO A 69 -21.57 4.21 -19.25
C PRO A 69 -21.60 5.55 -18.51
N VAL A 70 -20.66 6.42 -18.83
CA VAL A 70 -20.59 7.77 -18.27
C VAL A 70 -21.54 8.63 -19.08
N SER A 71 -22.63 9.07 -18.44
CA SER A 71 -23.54 10.07 -19.02
C SER A 71 -22.83 11.43 -19.12
N ASP A 72 -23.37 12.37 -19.89
CA ASP A 72 -22.83 13.73 -19.91
C ASP A 72 -22.86 14.35 -18.51
N TRP A 73 -21.86 15.18 -18.20
CA TRP A 73 -21.68 15.80 -16.88
C TRP A 73 -22.96 16.41 -16.29
N PRO A 74 -23.82 17.14 -17.04
CA PRO A 74 -25.04 17.72 -16.48
C PRO A 74 -26.05 16.70 -15.94
N ASP A 75 -26.07 15.48 -16.51
CA ASP A 75 -26.97 14.42 -16.03
C ASP A 75 -26.39 13.73 -14.80
N MET A 76 -25.07 13.57 -14.75
CA MET A 76 -24.37 13.05 -13.56
C MET A 76 -24.45 14.02 -12.38
N GLU A 77 -24.26 15.31 -12.62
CA GLU A 77 -24.36 16.37 -11.62
C GLU A 77 -25.74 16.35 -10.97
N ARG A 78 -26.80 16.32 -11.78
CA ARG A 78 -28.19 16.21 -11.30
C ARG A 78 -28.42 14.95 -10.46
N GLN A 79 -27.92 13.80 -10.91
CA GLN A 79 -28.05 12.54 -10.16
C GLN A 79 -27.34 12.59 -8.80
N ILE A 80 -26.14 13.17 -8.75
CA ILE A 80 -25.38 13.32 -7.51
C ILE A 80 -26.16 14.23 -6.56
N GLU A 81 -26.62 15.39 -7.02
CA GLU A 81 -27.38 16.35 -6.21
C GLU A 81 -28.67 15.73 -5.65
N THR A 82 -29.47 15.05 -6.48
CA THR A 82 -30.72 14.41 -6.03
C THR A 82 -30.49 13.23 -5.08
N MET A 83 -29.40 12.47 -5.24
CA MET A 83 -29.08 11.36 -4.32
C MET A 83 -28.80 11.85 -2.88
N TRP A 84 -28.29 13.07 -2.72
CA TRP A 84 -28.08 13.68 -1.41
C TRP A 84 -29.34 14.32 -0.82
N GLU A 85 -30.37 14.59 -1.63
CA GLU A 85 -31.66 15.09 -1.16
C GLU A 85 -32.54 13.99 -0.54
N GLU A 86 -32.45 12.73 -1.03
CA GLU A 86 -33.16 11.59 -0.43
C GLU A 86 -32.55 11.11 0.89
N THR A 87 -31.32 11.52 1.20
CA THR A 87 -30.66 11.22 2.47
C THR A 87 -30.96 12.33 3.49
N GLU A 88 -32.25 12.54 3.81
CA GLU A 88 -32.61 13.30 5.01
C GLU A 88 -32.03 12.56 6.22
N TRP A 89 -30.89 13.05 6.72
CA TRP A 89 -30.34 12.64 8.00
C TRP A 89 -31.39 12.91 9.07
N THR A 90 -32.02 11.86 9.57
CA THR A 90 -32.88 11.92 10.76
C THR A 90 -31.98 11.85 11.98
N PRO A 91 -31.77 12.96 12.73
CA PRO A 91 -31.08 12.87 14.00
C PRO A 91 -31.88 11.93 14.91
N ALA A 92 -31.22 10.93 15.48
CA ALA A 92 -31.82 10.04 16.46
C ALA A 92 -32.40 10.89 17.60
N SER A 93 -33.72 10.87 17.74
CA SER A 93 -34.46 11.56 18.79
C SER A 93 -33.93 11.12 20.16
N LEU A 94 -33.58 12.12 20.99
CA LEU A 94 -33.17 11.96 22.40
C LEU A 94 -34.23 11.27 23.26
#